data_AF-A0A7C2QTQ1-F1
#
_entry.id   AF-A0A7C2QTQ1-F1
#
_cell.length_a   1.000
_cell.length_b   1.000
_cell.length_c   1.000
_cell.angle_alpha   90.00
_cell.angle_beta   90.00
_cell.angle_gamma   90.00
#
_symmetry.space_group_name_H-M   'P 1'
#
loop_
_entity.id
_entity.type
_entity.pdbx_description
1 polymer ?
#
loop_
_entity_poly.entity_id
_entity_poly.type
_entity_poly.pdbx_seq_one_letter_code
_entity_poly.pdbx_strand_id
1 'polypeptide(L)'
;MTQDGHSIEQGLVWRIYDARPGPDGKPRLIATHREASPQLRLDPGDYVVSVAFGRAHLTRKVTVSPGGAAQERFVLNAGGLRLTAVLANGEPVTDRAVAFDIFSDERDQYGQRMRVMSAVRPGVIVRLNAGIYNVVGTYGDANAVARADVTVEAGKLTEATLSHAAAKVTFKLVARPGGDAIADTQWSIATQRGETVKESVGALPTHVLAPGTYVVSARNAGEVFQRLFTVQAGETAQVEVVRR
;
A
#
# COMPACT_ATOMS: atom_id res chain seq x y z
N MET A 1 -15.15 -15.97 -12.99
CA MET A 1 -14.68 -17.35 -12.72
C MET A 1 -13.16 -17.43 -12.89
N THR A 2 -12.50 -18.46 -12.39
CA THR A 2 -11.20 -18.95 -12.89
C THR A 2 -11.47 -20.24 -13.67
N GLN A 3 -10.50 -20.76 -14.43
CA GLN A 3 -10.72 -21.92 -15.30
C GLN A 3 -11.19 -23.18 -14.52
N ASP A 4 -11.01 -23.22 -13.19
CA ASP A 4 -11.53 -24.24 -12.25
C ASP A 4 -12.30 -23.66 -11.02
N GLY A 5 -12.76 -22.40 -11.06
CA GLY A 5 -13.22 -21.68 -9.86
C GLY A 5 -14.74 -21.50 -9.70
N HIS A 6 -15.20 -21.60 -8.45
CA HIS A 6 -16.52 -21.22 -7.96
C HIS A 6 -17.00 -19.87 -8.55
N SER A 7 -18.30 -19.80 -8.85
CA SER A 7 -18.96 -18.56 -9.27
C SER A 7 -18.85 -17.48 -8.18
N ILE A 8 -18.60 -16.23 -8.60
CA ILE A 8 -18.60 -15.09 -7.69
C ILE A 8 -20.03 -14.58 -7.61
N GLU A 9 -20.71 -14.83 -6.51
CA GLU A 9 -22.14 -14.55 -6.39
C GLU A 9 -22.45 -13.09 -6.05
N GLN A 10 -21.50 -12.36 -5.46
CA GLN A 10 -21.73 -11.01 -4.96
C GLN A 10 -20.49 -10.11 -5.10
N GLY A 11 -20.72 -8.79 -5.11
CA GLY A 11 -19.66 -7.79 -5.17
C GLY A 11 -19.10 -7.53 -6.57
N LEU A 12 -19.70 -8.13 -7.60
CA LEU A 12 -19.40 -7.84 -9.00
C LEU A 12 -20.02 -6.50 -9.40
N VAL A 13 -19.31 -5.79 -10.27
CA VAL A 13 -19.84 -4.61 -10.97
C VAL A 13 -19.52 -4.76 -12.45
N TRP A 14 -20.56 -4.97 -13.24
CA TRP A 14 -20.51 -5.03 -14.69
C TRP A 14 -20.79 -3.64 -15.26
N ARG A 15 -20.04 -3.24 -16.28
CA ARG A 15 -20.25 -2.03 -17.07
C ARG A 15 -20.17 -2.36 -18.54
N ILE A 16 -21.21 -2.02 -19.28
CA ILE A 16 -21.33 -2.32 -20.71
C ILE A 16 -21.29 -1.00 -21.45
N TYR A 17 -20.39 -0.90 -22.41
CA TYR A 17 -20.21 0.28 -23.24
C TYR A 17 -20.47 -0.04 -24.72
N ASP A 18 -21.06 0.89 -25.44
CA ASP A 18 -21.09 0.89 -26.91
C ASP A 18 -19.64 1.04 -27.40
N ALA A 19 -19.17 0.14 -28.27
CA ALA A 19 -17.82 0.25 -28.82
C ALA A 19 -17.70 1.40 -29.83
N ARG A 20 -18.82 1.90 -30.37
CA ARG A 20 -18.82 3.11 -31.20
C ARG A 20 -18.43 4.30 -30.31
N PRO A 21 -17.34 5.01 -30.66
CA PRO A 21 -16.91 6.16 -29.87
C PRO A 21 -18.01 7.22 -29.81
N GLY A 22 -18.22 7.81 -28.64
CA GLY A 22 -19.01 9.03 -28.50
C GLY A 22 -18.29 10.23 -29.15
N PRO A 23 -18.91 11.43 -29.13
CA PRO A 23 -18.31 12.65 -29.66
C PRO A 23 -16.94 13.00 -29.04
N ASP A 24 -16.66 12.49 -27.83
CA ASP A 24 -15.42 12.65 -27.08
C ASP A 24 -14.37 11.55 -27.35
N GLY A 25 -14.66 10.63 -28.27
CA GLY A 25 -13.79 9.50 -28.62
C GLY A 25 -13.82 8.35 -27.61
N LYS A 26 -14.67 8.41 -26.56
CA LYS A 26 -14.73 7.37 -25.52
C LYS A 26 -15.90 6.41 -25.74
N PRO A 27 -15.78 5.13 -25.33
CA PRO A 27 -16.90 4.21 -25.32
C PRO A 27 -18.04 4.75 -24.45
N ARG A 28 -19.27 4.75 -24.97
CA ARG A 28 -20.45 5.29 -24.26
C ARG A 28 -21.03 4.23 -23.32
N LEU A 29 -21.15 4.54 -22.03
CA LEU A 29 -21.78 3.63 -21.05
C LEU A 29 -23.26 3.41 -21.38
N ILE A 30 -23.67 2.15 -21.49
CA ILE A 30 -25.04 1.73 -21.78
C ILE A 30 -25.74 1.24 -20.52
N ALA A 31 -25.06 0.38 -19.74
CA ALA A 31 -25.66 -0.29 -18.60
C ALA A 31 -24.64 -0.61 -17.52
N THR A 32 -25.12 -0.72 -16.27
CA THR A 32 -24.35 -1.18 -15.11
C THR A 32 -25.16 -2.21 -14.34
N HIS A 33 -24.56 -3.35 -14.01
CA HIS A 33 -25.20 -4.44 -13.27
C HIS A 33 -24.35 -4.88 -12.08
N ARG A 34 -25.00 -5.45 -11.06
CA ARG A 34 -24.34 -5.96 -9.83
C ARG A 34 -24.63 -7.43 -9.52
N GLU A 35 -25.54 -8.04 -10.27
CA GLU A 35 -25.84 -9.46 -10.17
C GLU A 35 -24.71 -10.32 -10.73
N ALA A 36 -24.63 -11.57 -10.31
CA ALA A 36 -23.56 -12.49 -10.68
C ALA A 36 -23.55 -12.79 -12.19
N SER A 37 -24.74 -12.94 -12.76
CA SER A 37 -24.98 -13.33 -14.16
C SER A 37 -26.06 -12.45 -14.78
N PRO A 38 -25.74 -11.20 -15.18
CA PRO A 38 -26.73 -10.30 -15.75
C PRO A 38 -27.23 -10.80 -17.09
N GLN A 39 -28.54 -10.68 -17.31
CA GLN A 39 -29.15 -10.91 -18.62
C GLN A 39 -29.41 -9.56 -19.28
N LEU A 40 -28.85 -9.37 -20.47
CA LEU A 40 -28.95 -8.12 -21.21
C LEU A 40 -29.63 -8.35 -22.56
N ARG A 41 -30.45 -7.38 -22.96
CA ARG A 41 -30.94 -7.25 -24.33
C ARG A 41 -30.17 -6.13 -25.00
N LEU A 42 -29.36 -6.49 -25.99
CA LEU A 42 -28.51 -5.56 -26.73
C LEU A 42 -28.86 -5.67 -28.21
N ASP A 43 -28.84 -4.55 -28.91
CA ASP A 43 -28.96 -4.53 -30.36
C ASP A 43 -27.73 -5.21 -31.00
N PRO A 44 -27.81 -5.67 -32.25
CA PRO A 44 -26.64 -6.17 -32.95
C PRO A 44 -25.56 -5.09 -33.07
N GLY A 45 -24.32 -5.43 -32.71
CA GLY A 45 -23.21 -4.48 -32.70
C GLY A 45 -22.06 -4.88 -31.79
N ASP A 46 -21.07 -4.00 -31.70
CA ASP A 46 -19.87 -4.19 -30.88
C ASP A 46 -19.97 -3.47 -29.55
N TYR A 47 -19.55 -4.15 -28.49
CA TYR A 47 -19.60 -3.68 -27.11
C TYR A 47 -18.27 -3.89 -26.42
N VAL A 48 -17.96 -3.03 -25.45
CA VAL A 48 -16.90 -3.24 -24.47
C VAL A 48 -17.56 -3.59 -23.15
N VAL A 49 -17.28 -4.78 -22.63
CA VAL A 49 -17.81 -5.26 -21.35
C VAL A 49 -16.68 -5.29 -20.34
N SER A 50 -16.85 -4.54 -19.26
CA SER A 50 -15.94 -4.51 -18.12
C SER A 50 -16.62 -5.11 -16.90
N VAL A 51 -15.94 -6.00 -16.20
CA VAL A 51 -16.40 -6.60 -14.95
C VAL A 51 -15.33 -6.42 -13.88
N ALA A 52 -15.75 -5.96 -12.70
CA ALA A 52 -14.86 -5.70 -11.57
C ALA A 52 -15.34 -6.41 -10.30
N PHE A 53 -14.38 -6.88 -9.50
CA PHE A 53 -14.55 -7.44 -8.16
C PHE A 53 -13.49 -6.84 -7.22
N GLY A 54 -13.82 -5.73 -6.57
CA GLY A 54 -12.83 -4.93 -5.84
C GLY A 54 -11.83 -4.29 -6.81
N ARG A 55 -10.53 -4.60 -6.68
CA ARG A 55 -9.49 -4.16 -7.63
C ARG A 55 -9.26 -5.16 -8.76
N ALA A 56 -9.74 -6.39 -8.61
CA ALA A 56 -9.72 -7.35 -9.69
C ALA A 56 -10.67 -6.91 -10.81
N HIS A 57 -10.23 -6.90 -12.06
CA HIS A 57 -11.08 -6.51 -13.18
C HIS A 57 -10.70 -7.24 -14.48
N LEU A 58 -11.65 -7.28 -15.42
CA LEU A 58 -11.47 -7.80 -16.77
C LEU A 58 -12.29 -6.94 -17.73
N THR A 59 -11.69 -6.53 -18.84
CA THR A 59 -12.38 -5.82 -19.92
C THR A 59 -12.22 -6.61 -21.22
N ARG A 60 -13.33 -6.89 -21.91
CA ARG A 60 -13.35 -7.60 -23.19
C ARG A 60 -14.25 -6.89 -24.20
N LYS A 61 -13.90 -7.01 -25.48
CA LYS A 61 -14.82 -6.69 -26.57
C LYS A 61 -15.76 -7.88 -26.80
N VAL A 62 -17.02 -7.61 -27.05
CA VAL A 62 -18.08 -8.60 -27.33
C VAL A 62 -18.87 -8.11 -28.54
N THR A 63 -19.08 -8.98 -29.52
CA THR A 63 -19.88 -8.68 -30.71
C THR A 63 -21.20 -9.44 -30.61
N VAL A 64 -22.31 -8.71 -30.65
CA VAL A 64 -23.67 -9.26 -30.62
C VAL A 64 -24.16 -9.40 -32.06
N SER A 65 -24.48 -10.62 -32.46
CA SER A 65 -25.01 -10.92 -33.79
C SER A 65 -26.54 -10.87 -33.82
N PRO A 66 -27.16 -10.54 -34.97
CA PRO A 66 -28.62 -10.56 -35.12
C PRO A 66 -29.24 -11.92 -34.76
N GLY A 67 -30.28 -11.91 -33.92
CA GLY A 67 -31.08 -13.11 -33.58
C GLY A 67 -30.41 -14.12 -32.65
N GLY A 68 -29.18 -13.88 -32.17
CA GLY A 68 -28.45 -14.81 -31.32
C GLY A 68 -28.58 -14.51 -29.82
N ALA A 69 -29.03 -15.49 -29.03
CA ALA A 69 -28.73 -15.52 -27.61
C ALA A 69 -27.27 -15.98 -27.43
N ALA A 70 -26.41 -15.09 -26.93
CA ALA A 70 -25.02 -15.41 -26.65
C ALA A 70 -24.81 -15.52 -25.14
N GLN A 71 -24.19 -16.62 -24.70
CA GLN A 71 -23.69 -16.74 -23.33
C GLN A 71 -22.18 -16.45 -23.33
N GLU A 72 -21.81 -15.30 -22.79
CA GLU A 72 -20.40 -14.92 -22.65
C GLU A 72 -19.87 -15.23 -21.25
N ARG A 73 -18.80 -16.01 -21.17
CA ARG A 73 -18.15 -16.35 -19.89
C ARG A 73 -16.97 -15.42 -19.62
N PHE A 74 -17.02 -14.73 -18.47
CA PHE A 74 -15.95 -13.84 -18.00
C PHE A 74 -15.16 -14.47 -16.86
N VAL A 75 -13.86 -14.65 -17.11
CA VAL A 75 -12.93 -15.30 -16.19
C VAL A 75 -12.02 -14.23 -15.56
N LEU A 76 -12.44 -13.63 -14.43
CA LEU A 76 -11.71 -12.52 -13.79
C LEU A 76 -10.31 -12.90 -13.29
N ASN A 77 -10.05 -14.18 -12.99
CA ASN A 77 -8.86 -14.60 -12.29
C ASN A 77 -8.61 -13.83 -10.99
N ALA A 78 -9.65 -13.62 -10.17
CA ALA A 78 -9.53 -12.87 -8.92
C ALA A 78 -9.09 -13.75 -7.75
N GLY A 79 -8.19 -13.24 -6.90
CA GLY A 79 -7.82 -13.79 -5.60
C GLY A 79 -7.93 -12.75 -4.48
N GLY A 80 -7.86 -13.19 -3.23
CA GLY A 80 -7.80 -12.33 -2.05
C GLY A 80 -6.37 -12.23 -1.52
N LEU A 81 -5.96 -11.05 -1.07
CA LEU A 81 -4.72 -10.81 -0.36
C LEU A 81 -5.03 -10.21 1.01
N ARG A 82 -4.57 -10.86 2.09
CA ARG A 82 -4.57 -10.30 3.44
C ARG A 82 -3.13 -10.11 3.90
N LEU A 83 -2.81 -8.88 4.31
CA LEU A 83 -1.49 -8.53 4.81
C LEU A 83 -1.52 -8.33 6.32
N THR A 84 -0.51 -8.83 7.02
CA THR A 84 -0.28 -8.58 8.45
C THR A 84 1.18 -8.16 8.65
N ALA A 85 1.49 -7.64 9.84
CA ALA A 85 2.84 -7.21 10.18
C ALA A 85 3.25 -7.69 11.56
N VAL A 86 4.52 -8.05 11.68
CA VAL A 86 5.21 -8.36 12.94
C VAL A 86 6.50 -7.54 13.02
N LEU A 87 6.98 -7.31 14.23
CA LEU A 87 8.33 -6.83 14.46
C LEU A 87 9.34 -7.96 14.25
N ALA A 88 10.63 -7.61 14.12
CA ALA A 88 11.71 -8.59 13.94
C ALA A 88 11.80 -9.63 15.06
N ASN A 89 11.31 -9.32 16.28
CA ASN A 89 11.22 -10.24 17.41
C ASN A 89 9.96 -11.15 17.37
N GLY A 90 9.12 -11.04 16.35
CA GLY A 90 7.88 -11.80 16.17
C GLY A 90 6.64 -11.18 16.82
N GLU A 91 6.77 -10.08 17.56
CA GLU A 91 5.61 -9.42 18.17
C GLU A 91 4.68 -8.83 17.10
N PRO A 92 3.36 -9.04 17.20
CA PRO A 92 2.40 -8.41 16.30
C PRO A 92 2.47 -6.88 16.40
N VAL A 93 2.44 -6.21 15.24
CA VAL A 93 2.34 -4.76 15.21
C VAL A 93 0.87 -4.34 15.26
N THR A 94 0.53 -3.36 16.11
CA THR A 94 -0.83 -2.84 16.17
C THR A 94 -1.25 -2.16 14.86
N ASP A 95 -2.48 -2.39 14.41
CA ASP A 95 -3.00 -1.95 13.10
C ASP A 95 -2.83 -0.46 12.76
N ARG A 96 -2.77 0.43 13.77
CA ARG A 96 -2.66 1.88 13.54
C ARG A 96 -1.26 2.34 13.16
N ALA A 97 -0.25 1.53 13.38
CA ALA A 97 1.14 1.90 13.15
C ALA A 97 1.69 1.39 11.82
N VAL A 98 0.96 0.54 11.08
CA VAL A 98 1.43 -0.04 9.82
C VAL A 98 0.48 0.29 8.69
N ALA A 99 1.06 0.61 7.53
CA ALA A 99 0.35 0.77 6.28
C ALA A 99 1.10 0.04 5.16
N PHE A 100 0.35 -0.62 4.27
CA PHE A 100 0.92 -1.30 3.11
C PHE A 100 0.56 -0.58 1.82
N ASP A 101 1.54 -0.43 0.95
CA ASP A 101 1.35 -0.10 -0.45
C ASP A 101 1.55 -1.37 -1.30
N ILE A 102 0.68 -1.58 -2.28
CA ILE A 102 0.66 -2.76 -3.14
C ILE A 102 0.90 -2.30 -4.57
N PHE A 103 1.92 -2.86 -5.21
CA PHE A 103 2.32 -2.56 -6.58
C PHE A 103 2.21 -3.81 -7.45
N SER A 104 1.74 -3.65 -8.68
CA SER A 104 1.73 -4.72 -9.67
C SER A 104 3.10 -4.90 -10.32
N ASP A 105 3.25 -5.95 -11.10
CA ASP A 105 4.43 -6.12 -11.95
C ASP A 105 4.39 -5.31 -13.25
N GLU A 106 3.25 -4.73 -13.60
CA GLU A 106 3.17 -3.73 -14.66
C GLU A 106 4.04 -2.51 -14.34
N ARG A 107 4.71 -2.00 -15.38
CA ARG A 107 5.57 -0.81 -15.30
C ARG A 107 4.97 0.33 -16.12
N ASP A 108 5.12 1.55 -15.64
CA ASP A 108 4.81 2.75 -16.40
C ASP A 108 5.89 3.05 -17.47
N GLN A 109 5.69 4.14 -18.21
CA GLN A 109 6.63 4.60 -19.25
C GLN A 109 8.03 4.97 -18.72
N TYR A 110 8.18 5.11 -17.40
CA TYR A 110 9.44 5.41 -16.71
C TYR A 110 10.04 4.17 -16.03
N GLY A 111 9.47 2.99 -16.25
CA GLY A 111 9.91 1.74 -15.66
C GLY A 111 9.53 1.55 -14.18
N GLN A 112 8.69 2.43 -13.62
CA GLN A 112 8.23 2.33 -12.24
C GLN A 112 7.06 1.36 -12.11
N ARG A 113 7.03 0.58 -11.03
CA ARG A 113 5.91 -0.32 -10.76
C ARG A 113 4.62 0.49 -10.58
N MET A 114 3.55 0.04 -11.23
CA MET A 114 2.23 0.64 -11.08
C MET A 114 1.68 0.35 -9.69
N ARG A 115 1.32 1.42 -8.95
CA ARG A 115 0.71 1.28 -7.62
C ARG A 115 -0.76 0.93 -7.76
N VAL A 116 -1.16 -0.19 -7.18
CA VAL A 116 -2.55 -0.70 -7.21
C VAL A 116 -3.36 -0.16 -6.04
N MET A 117 -2.78 -0.19 -4.84
CA MET A 117 -3.37 0.35 -3.62
C MET A 117 -2.30 1.02 -2.77
N SER A 118 -2.73 1.99 -1.98
CA SER A 118 -1.90 2.64 -0.98
C SER A 118 -2.58 2.62 0.38
N ALA A 119 -1.78 2.71 1.44
CA ALA A 119 -2.24 2.84 2.81
C ALA A 119 -3.24 1.75 3.25
N VAL A 120 -3.03 0.51 2.80
CA VAL A 120 -3.84 -0.64 3.21
C VAL A 120 -3.52 -0.97 4.66
N ARG A 121 -4.55 -1.05 5.50
CA ARG A 121 -4.39 -1.46 6.90
C ARG A 121 -4.17 -2.97 7.02
N PRO A 122 -3.44 -3.44 8.04
CA PRO A 122 -3.35 -4.86 8.36
C PRO A 122 -4.72 -5.52 8.48
N GLY A 123 -4.80 -6.80 8.11
CA GLY A 123 -6.00 -7.63 8.22
C GLY A 123 -7.09 -7.37 7.15
N VAL A 124 -7.02 -6.28 6.39
CA VAL A 124 -7.98 -6.01 5.29
C VAL A 124 -7.75 -6.98 4.14
N ILE A 125 -8.83 -7.60 3.65
CA ILE A 125 -8.78 -8.42 2.43
C ILE A 125 -8.90 -7.51 1.20
N VAL A 126 -7.84 -7.48 0.40
CA VAL A 126 -7.80 -6.81 -0.90
C VAL A 126 -8.06 -7.83 -1.99
N ARG A 127 -9.04 -7.58 -2.86
CA ARG A 127 -9.36 -8.45 -4.00
C ARG A 127 -8.58 -7.97 -5.21
N LEU A 128 -7.74 -8.83 -5.78
CA LEU A 128 -6.79 -8.51 -6.85
C LEU A 128 -6.89 -9.55 -7.97
N ASN A 129 -6.49 -9.19 -9.19
CA ASN A 129 -6.24 -10.21 -10.22
C ASN A 129 -5.08 -11.11 -9.76
N ALA A 130 -5.08 -12.37 -10.17
CA ALA A 130 -3.97 -13.28 -9.92
C ALA A 130 -2.70 -12.77 -10.58
N GLY A 131 -1.58 -12.90 -9.88
CA GLY A 131 -0.31 -12.34 -10.30
C GLY A 131 0.63 -12.12 -9.13
N ILE A 132 1.82 -11.59 -9.44
CA ILE A 132 2.86 -11.27 -8.45
C ILE A 132 2.77 -9.78 -8.13
N TYR A 133 2.71 -9.45 -6.85
CA TYR A 133 2.64 -8.09 -6.35
C TYR A 133 3.84 -7.78 -5.48
N ASN A 134 4.43 -6.61 -5.67
CA ASN A 134 5.40 -6.07 -4.74
C ASN A 134 4.65 -5.32 -3.64
N VAL A 135 4.85 -5.74 -2.39
CA VAL A 135 4.22 -5.17 -1.21
C VAL A 135 5.27 -4.40 -0.42
N VAL A 136 4.97 -3.15 -0.09
CA VAL A 136 5.82 -2.28 0.73
C VAL A 136 5.05 -1.94 2.00
N GLY A 137 5.47 -2.52 3.12
CA GLY A 137 4.95 -2.15 4.44
C GLY A 137 5.78 -1.02 5.03
N THR A 138 5.12 0.00 5.59
CA THR A 138 5.77 1.04 6.40
C THR A 138 5.26 0.95 7.84
N TYR A 139 6.19 0.90 8.80
CA TYR A 139 5.88 0.89 10.23
C TYR A 139 6.29 2.20 10.89
N GLY A 140 5.36 2.80 11.63
CA GLY A 140 5.52 4.10 12.26
C GLY A 140 5.54 5.24 11.25
N ASP A 141 6.35 6.26 11.52
CA ASP A 141 6.23 7.57 10.89
C ASP A 141 7.50 8.07 10.21
N ALA A 142 8.51 7.20 10.09
CA ALA A 142 9.78 7.50 9.43
C ALA A 142 10.15 6.40 8.41
N ASN A 143 11.33 5.78 8.49
CA ASN A 143 11.89 4.95 7.41
C ASN A 143 11.85 3.43 7.67
N ALA A 144 11.15 2.94 8.69
CA ALA A 144 11.06 1.51 8.98
C ALA A 144 10.16 0.76 7.97
N VAL A 145 10.74 0.36 6.85
CA VAL A 145 10.05 -0.25 5.71
C VAL A 145 10.43 -1.72 5.54
N ALA A 146 9.44 -2.57 5.28
CA ALA A 146 9.59 -3.98 4.88
C ALA A 146 9.07 -4.18 3.45
N ARG A 147 9.69 -5.07 2.68
CA ARG A 147 9.28 -5.38 1.31
C ARG A 147 9.20 -6.88 1.07
N ALA A 148 8.21 -7.30 0.30
CA ALA A 148 8.05 -8.68 -0.13
C ALA A 148 7.36 -8.75 -1.49
N ASP A 149 7.71 -9.74 -2.30
CA ASP A 149 6.90 -10.12 -3.46
C ASP A 149 5.92 -11.22 -3.03
N VAL A 150 4.64 -11.02 -3.34
CA VAL A 150 3.54 -11.91 -2.92
C VAL A 150 2.76 -12.36 -4.14
N THR A 151 2.60 -13.68 -4.28
CA THR A 151 1.78 -14.29 -5.33
C THR A 151 0.33 -14.37 -4.88
N VAL A 152 -0.55 -13.68 -5.60
CA VAL A 152 -2.00 -13.83 -5.46
C VAL A 152 -2.46 -14.90 -6.42
N GLU A 153 -3.04 -15.96 -5.87
CA GLU A 153 -3.60 -17.06 -6.65
C GLU A 153 -5.11 -16.89 -6.84
N ALA A 154 -5.55 -17.28 -8.02
CA ALA A 154 -6.92 -17.12 -8.41
C ALA A 154 -7.85 -18.07 -7.62
N GLY A 155 -8.94 -17.54 -7.05
CA GLY A 155 -9.88 -18.31 -6.23
C GLY A 155 -9.40 -18.61 -4.80
N LYS A 156 -8.22 -18.14 -4.40
CA LYS A 156 -7.66 -18.36 -3.05
C LYS A 156 -7.56 -17.07 -2.25
N LEU A 157 -7.50 -17.21 -0.92
CA LEU A 157 -7.04 -16.15 -0.02
C LEU A 157 -5.55 -16.40 0.27
N THR A 158 -4.69 -15.53 -0.25
CA THR A 158 -3.28 -15.47 0.13
C THR A 158 -3.14 -14.62 1.40
N GLU A 159 -2.50 -15.17 2.43
CA GLU A 159 -2.12 -14.43 3.63
C GLU A 159 -0.60 -14.28 3.66
N ALA A 160 -0.12 -13.05 3.88
CA ALA A 160 1.30 -12.76 3.98
C ALA A 160 1.60 -11.84 5.15
N THR A 161 2.64 -12.17 5.90
CA THR A 161 3.11 -11.42 7.07
C THR A 161 4.43 -10.74 6.75
N LEU A 162 4.51 -9.42 6.85
CA LEU A 162 5.75 -8.68 6.70
C LEU A 162 6.43 -8.49 8.06
N SER A 163 7.71 -8.82 8.14
CA SER A 163 8.54 -8.58 9.33
C SER A 163 9.26 -7.24 9.21
N HIS A 164 9.02 -6.35 10.17
CA HIS A 164 9.63 -5.03 10.24
C HIS A 164 10.82 -5.03 11.20
N ALA A 165 12.01 -4.78 10.66
CA ALA A 165 13.15 -4.38 11.46
C ALA A 165 13.01 -2.89 11.79
N ALA A 166 12.80 -2.57 13.07
CA ALA A 166 12.54 -1.22 13.51
C ALA A 166 13.01 -0.97 14.95
N ALA A 167 13.37 0.27 15.24
CA ALA A 167 13.72 0.77 16.56
C ALA A 167 12.82 1.95 16.93
N LYS A 168 12.33 1.99 18.17
CA LYS A 168 11.58 3.12 18.69
C LYS A 168 12.54 4.08 19.39
N VAL A 169 12.72 5.28 18.83
CA VAL A 169 13.75 6.22 19.28
C VAL A 169 13.09 7.49 19.80
N THR A 170 13.36 7.83 21.05
CA THR A 170 12.90 9.08 21.67
C THR A 170 14.07 10.05 21.77
N PHE A 171 13.85 11.30 21.38
CA PHE A 171 14.90 12.32 21.40
C PHE A 171 14.66 13.32 22.54
N LYS A 172 15.74 13.80 23.17
CA LYS A 172 15.66 14.92 24.12
C LYS A 172 16.89 15.81 24.04
N LEU A 173 16.67 17.12 24.04
CA LEU A 173 17.72 18.14 24.14
C LEU A 173 17.84 18.53 25.62
N VAL A 174 19.05 18.53 26.17
CA VAL A 174 19.28 18.82 27.60
C VAL A 174 20.39 19.86 27.77
N ALA A 175 20.34 20.61 28.88
CA ALA A 175 21.40 21.58 29.22
C ALA A 175 22.66 20.92 29.81
N ARG A 176 22.51 19.73 30.41
CA ARG A 176 23.59 18.93 30.99
C ARG A 176 23.24 17.45 30.86
N PRO A 177 24.23 16.54 30.83
CA PRO A 177 23.95 15.11 30.73
C PRO A 177 22.95 14.64 31.78
N GLY A 178 21.93 13.88 31.36
CA GLY A 178 20.86 13.38 32.22
C GLY A 178 19.84 14.43 32.68
N GLY A 179 19.92 15.68 32.20
CA GLY A 179 19.00 16.75 32.56
C GLY A 179 17.62 16.65 31.92
N ASP A 180 16.80 17.67 32.20
CA ASP A 180 15.44 17.80 31.68
C ASP A 180 15.42 18.14 30.19
N ALA A 181 14.39 17.64 29.51
CA ALA A 181 14.17 17.89 28.10
C ALA A 181 13.71 19.33 27.86
N ILE A 182 14.39 20.01 26.93
CA ILE A 182 14.09 21.38 26.52
C ILE A 182 12.95 21.36 25.50
N ALA A 183 11.85 22.04 25.81
CA ALA A 183 10.71 22.21 24.92
C ALA A 183 11.04 23.08 23.70
N ASP A 184 10.11 23.14 22.75
CA ASP A 184 10.24 23.92 21.52
C ASP A 184 11.54 23.64 20.74
N THR A 185 12.02 22.40 20.85
CA THR A 185 13.17 21.92 20.10
C THR A 185 12.69 21.40 18.74
N GLN A 186 13.26 21.92 17.67
CA GLN A 186 13.07 21.41 16.31
C GLN A 186 14.09 20.30 16.06
N TRP A 187 13.60 19.14 15.65
CA TRP A 187 14.39 17.94 15.42
C TRP A 187 14.47 17.66 13.93
N SER A 188 15.68 17.34 13.46
CA SER A 188 15.91 16.78 12.13
C SER A 188 16.78 15.54 12.27
N ILE A 189 16.26 14.41 11.78
CA ILE A 189 16.94 13.12 11.76
C ILE A 189 17.34 12.86 10.32
N ALA A 190 18.63 12.64 10.09
CA ALA A 190 19.17 12.35 8.77
C ALA A 190 20.00 11.07 8.79
N THR A 191 20.09 10.40 7.65
CA THR A 191 21.07 9.33 7.45
C THR A 191 22.49 9.89 7.56
N GLN A 192 23.50 9.03 7.71
CA GLN A 192 24.90 9.46 7.69
C GLN A 192 25.31 10.19 6.39
N ARG A 193 24.54 10.02 5.30
CA ARG A 193 24.76 10.71 4.01
C ARG A 193 24.11 12.09 3.93
N GLY A 194 23.40 12.51 4.98
CA GLY A 194 22.70 13.80 5.04
C GLY A 194 21.30 13.78 4.43
N GLU A 195 20.76 12.62 4.07
CA GLU A 195 19.37 12.51 3.61
C GLU A 195 18.42 12.62 4.81
N THR A 196 17.55 13.64 4.81
CA THR A 196 16.56 13.83 5.87
C THR A 196 15.55 12.68 5.87
N VAL A 197 15.43 12.03 7.03
CA VAL A 197 14.51 10.92 7.29
C VAL A 197 13.23 11.42 7.94
N LYS A 198 13.36 12.32 8.92
CA LYS A 198 12.22 12.80 9.71
C LYS A 198 12.52 14.14 10.34
N GLU A 199 11.50 14.99 10.39
CA GLU A 199 11.51 16.23 11.17
C GLU A 199 10.33 16.23 12.14
N SER A 200 10.54 16.87 13.30
CA SER A 200 9.51 17.02 14.33
C SER A 200 9.81 18.18 15.26
N VAL A 201 8.84 18.54 16.10
CA VAL A 201 9.00 19.55 17.14
C VAL A 201 8.49 19.01 18.46
N GLY A 202 9.23 19.24 19.53
CA GLY A 202 8.79 18.89 20.88
C GLY A 202 9.96 18.61 21.83
N ALA A 203 9.65 18.42 23.11
CA ALA A 203 10.64 18.09 24.13
C ALA A 203 11.10 16.62 24.05
N LEU A 204 10.16 15.71 23.77
CA LEU A 204 10.36 14.25 23.79
C LEU A 204 9.69 13.57 22.58
N PRO A 205 9.98 13.97 21.33
CA PRO A 205 9.39 13.29 20.18
C PRO A 205 9.93 11.86 20.09
N THR A 206 9.05 10.93 19.71
CA THR A 206 9.38 9.52 19.48
C THR A 206 9.08 9.15 18.05
N HIS A 207 10.03 8.50 17.39
CA HIS A 207 9.92 8.04 16.00
C HIS A 207 10.32 6.58 15.85
N VAL A 208 9.86 5.95 14.77
CA VAL A 208 10.18 4.55 14.46
C VAL A 208 11.16 4.51 13.29
N LEU A 209 12.41 4.17 13.56
CA LEU A 209 13.50 4.16 12.56
C LEU A 209 13.86 2.75 12.15
N ALA A 210 14.30 2.59 10.89
CA ALA A 210 14.98 1.37 10.47
C ALA A 210 16.34 1.23 11.21
N PRO A 211 16.88 0.01 11.40
CA PRO A 211 18.23 -0.17 11.93
C PRO A 211 19.26 0.56 11.07
N GLY A 212 20.21 1.21 11.72
CA GLY A 212 21.23 1.99 11.02
C GLY A 212 21.85 3.09 11.86
N THR A 213 22.70 3.87 11.22
CA THR A 213 23.43 5.00 11.82
C THR A 213 22.90 6.31 11.26
N TYR A 214 22.62 7.23 12.17
CA TYR A 214 21.92 8.48 11.90
C TYR A 214 22.60 9.65 12.60
N VAL A 215 22.38 10.85 12.07
CA VAL A 215 22.68 12.12 12.72
C VAL A 215 21.36 12.74 13.13
N VAL A 216 21.21 13.07 14.40
CA VAL A 216 20.12 13.92 14.88
C VAL A 216 20.63 15.33 15.10
N SER A 217 19.88 16.32 14.61
CA SER A 217 20.08 17.75 14.84
C SER A 217 18.93 18.28 15.69
N ALA A 218 19.26 18.95 16.78
CA ALA A 218 18.34 19.64 17.67
C ALA A 218 18.56 21.15 17.53
N ARG A 219 17.57 21.88 17.03
CA ARG A 219 17.59 23.34 16.94
C ARG A 219 16.69 23.94 18.01
N ASN A 220 17.26 24.79 18.85
CA ASN A 220 16.53 25.50 19.90
C ASN A 220 17.14 26.88 20.10
N ALA A 221 16.29 27.91 20.26
CA ALA A 221 16.71 29.31 20.43
C ALA A 221 17.73 29.82 19.39
N GLY A 222 17.67 29.31 18.15
CA GLY A 222 18.58 29.70 17.06
C GLY A 222 19.88 28.89 16.97
N GLU A 223 20.22 28.12 18.00
CA GLU A 223 21.40 27.25 18.04
C GLU A 223 21.08 25.85 17.53
N VAL A 224 22.06 25.16 16.95
CA VAL A 224 21.92 23.78 16.43
C VAL A 224 22.95 22.88 17.08
N PHE A 225 22.48 21.77 17.64
CA PHE A 225 23.30 20.76 18.29
C PHE A 225 23.13 19.42 17.58
N GLN A 226 24.22 18.68 17.36
CA GLN A 226 24.18 17.43 16.61
C GLN A 226 24.76 16.27 17.41
N ARG A 227 24.21 15.07 17.18
CA ARG A 227 24.72 13.81 17.74
C ARG A 227 24.58 12.69 16.72
N LEU A 228 25.65 11.91 16.57
CA LEU A 228 25.62 10.62 15.86
C LEU A 228 25.08 9.54 16.80
N PHE A 229 24.22 8.66 16.29
CA PHE A 229 23.72 7.50 17.02
C PHE A 229 23.44 6.33 16.06
N THR A 230 23.42 5.12 16.62
CA THR A 230 23.09 3.89 15.88
C THR A 230 21.99 3.17 16.63
N VAL A 231 21.07 2.55 15.89
CA VAL A 231 19.98 1.74 16.46
C VAL A 231 19.88 0.39 15.77
N GLN A 232 19.49 -0.62 16.54
CA GLN A 232 19.29 -1.99 16.09
C GLN A 232 17.80 -2.38 16.06
N ALA A 233 17.47 -3.45 15.36
CA ALA A 233 16.10 -3.94 15.30
C ALA A 233 15.60 -4.38 16.69
N GLY A 234 14.38 -3.99 17.05
CA GLY A 234 13.75 -4.27 18.34
C GLY A 234 14.21 -3.33 19.47
N GLU A 235 15.13 -2.40 19.21
CA GLU A 235 15.63 -1.50 20.23
C GLU A 235 14.59 -0.42 20.58
N THR A 236 14.45 -0.12 21.87
CA THR A 236 13.83 1.12 22.35
C THR A 236 14.93 2.00 22.91
N ALA A 237 15.27 3.08 22.21
CA ALA A 237 16.39 3.95 22.52
C ALA A 237 15.92 5.35 22.94
N GLN A 238 16.69 5.99 23.83
CA GLN A 238 16.58 7.41 24.10
C GLN A 238 17.89 8.10 23.74
N VAL A 239 17.82 9.05 22.81
CA VAL A 239 18.98 9.80 22.31
C VAL A 239 18.96 11.19 22.92
N GLU A 240 19.97 11.46 23.74
CA GLU A 240 20.17 12.75 24.41
C GLU A 240 21.13 13.63 23.61
N VAL A 241 20.72 14.84 23.25
CA VAL A 241 21.60 15.87 22.68
C VAL A 241 21.87 16.88 23.78
N VAL A 242 23.14 17.23 24.01
CA VAL A 242 23.53 18.17 25.07
C VAL A 242 23.87 19.52 24.44
N ARG A 243 23.26 20.59 24.95
CA ARG A 243 23.69 21.97 24.62
C ARG A 243 25.13 22.12 25.10
N ARG A 244 26.04 22.49 24.21
CA ARG A 244 27.43 22.80 24.56
C ARG A 244 27.57 24.29 24.80
#